data_AF-A0A5S4U376-F1
#
_entry.id   AF-A0A5S4U376-F1
#
_cell.length_a   1.000
_cell.length_b   1.000
_cell.length_c   1.000
_cell.angle_alpha   90.00
_cell.angle_beta   90.00
_cell.angle_gamma   90.00
#
_symmetry.space_group_name_H-M   'P 1'
#
loop_
_entity.id
_entity.type
_entity.pdbx_description
1 polymer ?
#
loop_
_entity_poly.entity_id
_entity_poly.type
_entity_poly.pdbx_seq_one_letter_code
_entity_poly.pdbx_strand_id
1 'polypeptide(L)'
;MKNDKKQNQQSRSSGWGGKRTGAGAPVGNTNAVKHGERSRQAFFPLAGDNGRFTQLQLLRVRNLLLAEHVGELMHRSLSLGTAEWREFMLLDGILWQHTRKMMILELRQAKANHAS
;
A
#
# COMPACT_ATOMS: atom_id res chain seq x y z
N MET A 1 -44.50 1.44 -20.02
CA MET A 1 -43.77 2.24 -19.01
C MET A 1 -42.56 1.45 -18.54
N LYS A 2 -41.37 2.03 -18.68
CA LYS A 2 -40.11 1.51 -18.12
C LYS A 2 -40.18 1.51 -16.59
N ASN A 3 -39.44 0.61 -15.94
CA ASN A 3 -38.53 1.00 -14.85
C ASN A 3 -37.60 -0.16 -14.47
N ASP A 4 -36.34 0.06 -14.83
CA ASP A 4 -35.15 -0.69 -14.44
C ASP A 4 -34.97 -0.66 -12.91
N LYS A 5 -34.79 -1.82 -12.28
CA LYS A 5 -34.13 -1.94 -10.97
C LYS A 5 -32.80 -2.66 -11.13
N LYS A 6 -31.84 -1.95 -11.69
CA LYS A 6 -30.41 -2.22 -11.50
C LYS A 6 -29.89 -1.28 -10.41
N GLN A 7 -28.91 -1.79 -9.66
CA GLN A 7 -27.99 -1.06 -8.77
C GLN A 7 -28.51 -0.67 -7.38
N ASN A 8 -28.37 -1.60 -6.43
CA ASN A 8 -27.71 -1.23 -5.17
C ASN A 8 -27.04 -2.47 -4.53
N GLN A 9 -26.09 -3.09 -5.23
CA GLN A 9 -25.05 -3.84 -4.53
C GLN A 9 -24.07 -2.81 -3.96
N GLN A 10 -24.50 -2.15 -2.89
CA GLN A 10 -23.60 -1.45 -1.99
C GLN A 10 -22.58 -2.48 -1.53
N SER A 11 -21.35 -2.29 -2.00
CA SER A 11 -20.16 -3.03 -1.63
C SER A 11 -20.19 -3.31 -0.14
N ARG A 12 -20.49 -4.57 0.22
CA ARG A 12 -20.36 -5.08 1.57
C ARG A 12 -18.92 -4.81 1.95
N SER A 13 -18.71 -3.77 2.77
CA SER A 13 -17.48 -3.53 3.49
C SER A 13 -17.04 -4.89 4.02
N SER A 14 -15.91 -5.37 3.51
CA SER A 14 -15.21 -6.57 3.94
C SER A 14 -15.45 -6.80 5.42
N GLY A 15 -16.11 -7.91 5.78
CA GLY A 15 -16.69 -8.22 7.09
C GLY A 15 -15.70 -8.41 8.26
N TRP A 16 -14.67 -7.59 8.30
CA TRP A 16 -13.68 -7.50 9.37
C TRP A 16 -13.68 -6.05 9.87
N GLY A 17 -14.05 -5.80 11.13
CA GLY A 17 -14.13 -4.44 11.67
C GLY A 17 -15.55 -3.93 11.98
N GLY A 18 -16.44 -4.76 12.54
CA GLY A 18 -17.80 -4.32 12.88
C GLY A 18 -17.79 -3.08 13.79
N LYS A 19 -18.86 -2.26 13.73
CA LYS A 19 -19.05 -1.04 14.56
C LYS A 19 -19.16 -1.29 16.08
N ARG A 20 -18.89 -2.51 16.56
CA ARG A 20 -18.99 -2.89 17.98
C ARG A 20 -17.65 -2.68 18.67
N THR A 21 -17.65 -2.19 19.90
CA THR A 21 -16.46 -2.11 20.75
C THR A 21 -15.85 -3.52 20.87
N GLY A 22 -14.60 -3.70 20.40
CA GLY A 22 -13.93 -5.00 20.36
C GLY A 22 -14.05 -5.79 19.04
N ALA A 23 -14.81 -5.31 18.04
CA ALA A 23 -14.88 -5.93 16.72
C ALA A 23 -13.72 -5.51 15.78
N GLY A 24 -12.56 -5.20 16.36
CA GLY A 24 -11.32 -4.99 15.64
C GLY A 24 -10.81 -6.29 15.02
N ALA A 25 -9.92 -6.17 14.05
CA ALA A 25 -9.19 -7.31 13.53
C ALA A 25 -8.45 -8.03 14.69
N PRO A 26 -8.34 -9.38 14.69
CA PRO A 26 -7.59 -10.12 15.70
C PRO A 26 -6.19 -9.54 15.94
N VAL A 27 -5.65 -9.65 17.15
CA VAL A 27 -4.28 -9.23 17.45
C VAL A 27 -3.33 -9.92 16.45
N GLY A 28 -2.58 -9.13 15.68
CA GLY A 28 -1.71 -9.60 14.60
C GLY A 28 -2.30 -9.50 13.18
N ASN A 29 -3.63 -9.39 13.02
CA ASN A 29 -4.25 -9.15 11.71
C ASN A 29 -4.07 -7.68 11.32
N THR A 30 -3.10 -7.44 10.44
CA THR A 30 -2.72 -6.12 9.95
C THR A 30 -3.09 -5.91 8.48
N ASN A 31 -3.95 -6.76 7.90
CA ASN A 31 -4.33 -6.67 6.49
C ASN A 31 -5.01 -5.33 6.14
N ALA A 32 -5.86 -4.82 7.03
CA ALA A 32 -6.46 -3.50 6.86
C ALA A 32 -5.42 -2.37 6.93
N VAL A 33 -4.32 -2.58 7.65
CA VAL A 33 -3.21 -1.64 7.74
C VAL A 33 -2.34 -1.72 6.48
N LYS A 34 -1.99 -2.92 6.03
CA LYS A 34 -1.17 -3.17 4.83
C LYS A 34 -1.86 -2.84 3.51
N HIS A 35 -3.15 -3.11 3.41
CA HIS A 35 -3.92 -3.12 2.16
C HIS A 35 -5.18 -2.24 2.18
N GLY A 36 -5.48 -1.60 3.32
CA GLY A 36 -6.63 -0.72 3.45
C GLY A 36 -6.45 0.62 2.76
N GLU A 37 -7.51 1.43 2.81
CA GLU A 37 -7.58 2.74 2.14
C GLU A 37 -6.42 3.67 2.53
N ARG A 38 -6.02 3.66 3.83
CA ARG A 38 -4.88 4.44 4.32
C ARG A 38 -3.55 4.06 3.66
N SER A 39 -3.33 2.78 3.36
CA SER A 39 -2.13 2.32 2.62
C SER A 39 -2.15 2.78 1.17
N ARG A 40 -3.33 2.81 0.53
CA ARG A 40 -3.48 3.35 -0.84
C ARG A 40 -3.23 4.86 -0.90
N GLN A 41 -3.59 5.57 0.16
CA GLN A 41 -3.42 7.02 0.28
C GLN A 41 -2.06 7.43 0.84
N ALA A 42 -1.30 6.52 1.43
CA ALA A 42 0.09 6.73 1.87
C ALA A 42 1.06 6.80 0.68
N PHE A 43 0.62 7.47 -0.39
CA PHE A 43 1.48 7.96 -1.43
C PHE A 43 2.31 9.10 -0.84
N PHE A 44 3.63 8.96 -0.90
CA PHE A 44 4.55 10.07 -0.66
C PHE A 44 4.74 10.77 -2.00
N PRO A 45 4.01 11.87 -2.29
CA PRO A 45 4.33 12.69 -3.46
C PRO A 45 5.75 13.24 -3.25
N LEU A 46 6.64 12.94 -4.19
CA LEU A 46 7.95 13.55 -4.22
C LEU A 46 7.74 14.99 -4.71
N ALA A 47 7.77 15.95 -3.79
CA ALA A 47 7.65 17.36 -4.13
C ALA A 47 8.77 17.75 -5.11
N GLY A 48 8.44 18.50 -6.17
CA GLY A 48 9.42 18.96 -7.16
C GLY A 48 9.73 17.99 -8.30
N ASP A 49 9.04 16.85 -8.38
CA ASP A 49 8.97 16.04 -9.60
C ASP A 49 8.15 16.79 -10.67
N ASN A 50 8.81 17.69 -11.40
CA ASN A 50 8.22 18.40 -12.54
C ASN A 50 8.07 17.46 -13.77
N GLY A 51 7.64 16.20 -13.56
CA GLY A 51 7.58 15.16 -14.58
C GLY A 51 8.95 14.71 -15.09
N ARG A 52 10.02 14.98 -14.34
CA ARG A 52 11.40 14.70 -14.78
C ARG A 52 11.78 13.24 -14.62
N PHE A 53 11.10 12.53 -13.72
CA PHE A 53 11.40 11.14 -13.43
C PHE A 53 10.34 10.22 -14.03
N THR A 54 10.78 9.11 -14.59
CA THR A 54 9.90 8.02 -14.96
C THR A 54 9.21 7.45 -13.73
N GLN A 55 8.05 6.83 -13.93
CA GLN A 55 7.32 6.15 -12.85
C GLN A 55 8.19 5.12 -12.11
N LEU A 56 9.07 4.41 -12.83
CA LEU A 56 10.01 3.45 -12.25
C LEU A 56 11.03 4.12 -11.32
N GLN A 57 11.62 5.24 -11.73
CA GLN A 57 12.55 6.02 -10.90
C GLN A 57 11.85 6.55 -9.64
N LEU A 58 10.63 7.07 -9.76
CA LEU A 58 9.86 7.56 -8.62
C LEU A 58 9.56 6.43 -7.62
N LEU A 59 9.22 5.23 -8.09
CA LEU A 59 9.00 4.08 -7.21
C LEU A 59 10.27 3.65 -6.48
N ARG A 60 11.43 3.66 -7.14
CA ARG A 60 12.72 3.34 -6.53
C ARG A 60 13.07 4.34 -5.42
N VAL A 61 12.96 5.64 -5.70
CA VAL A 61 13.23 6.70 -4.70
C VAL A 61 12.28 6.58 -3.51
N ARG A 62 10.98 6.39 -3.75
CA ARG A 62 10.00 6.18 -2.68
C ARG A 62 10.34 4.96 -1.81
N ASN A 63 10.75 3.85 -2.42
CA ASN A 63 11.14 2.66 -1.66
C ASN A 63 12.41 2.85 -0.86
N LEU A 64 13.36 3.65 -1.34
CA LEU A 64 14.56 3.99 -0.56
C LEU A 64 14.18 4.75 0.72
N LEU A 65 13.37 5.81 0.59
CA LEU A 65 12.89 6.61 1.74
C LEU A 65 12.07 5.76 2.73
N LEU A 66 11.23 4.85 2.22
CA LEU A 66 10.49 3.92 3.07
C LEU A 66 11.42 2.94 3.79
N ALA A 67 12.45 2.44 3.12
CA ALA A 67 13.39 1.50 3.71
C ALA A 67 14.21 2.14 4.85
N GLU A 68 14.59 3.41 4.71
CA GLU A 68 15.24 4.18 5.78
C GLU A 68 14.35 4.22 7.03
N HIS A 69 13.10 4.65 6.89
CA HIS A 69 12.16 4.74 8.01
C HIS A 69 11.83 3.37 8.63
N VAL A 70 11.69 2.34 7.79
CA VAL A 70 11.51 0.96 8.27
C VAL A 70 12.73 0.49 9.07
N GLY A 71 13.95 0.80 8.62
CA GLY A 71 15.18 0.48 9.35
C GLY A 71 15.22 1.13 10.74
N GLU A 72 14.85 2.41 10.83
CA GLU A 72 14.74 3.12 12.11
C GLU A 72 13.73 2.47 13.06
N LEU A 73 12.55 2.08 12.54
CA LEU A 73 11.53 1.40 13.33
C LEU A 73 12.00 0.02 13.82
N MET A 74 12.67 -0.75 12.97
CA MET A 74 13.20 -2.07 13.36
C MET A 74 14.27 -1.99 14.45
N HIS A 75 15.04 -0.90 14.49
CA HIS A 75 16.05 -0.68 15.55
C HIS A 75 15.44 -0.45 16.94
N ARG A 76 14.18 0.02 17.02
CA ARG A 76 13.50 0.38 18.28
C ARG A 76 12.78 -0.78 18.98
N SER A 77 13.07 -2.04 18.61
CA SER A 77 12.41 -3.26 19.13
C SER A 77 10.88 -3.22 19.00
N LEU A 78 10.37 -3.65 17.85
CA LEU A 78 8.94 -3.65 17.54
C LEU A 78 8.18 -4.72 18.35
N SER A 79 7.34 -4.29 19.28
CA SER A 79 6.45 -5.19 20.03
C SER A 79 5.10 -5.35 19.32
N LEU A 80 4.61 -6.58 19.20
CA LEU A 80 3.35 -6.89 18.51
C LEU A 80 2.19 -6.06 19.10
N GLY A 81 1.39 -5.44 18.23
CA GLY A 81 0.17 -4.72 18.62
C GLY A 81 0.39 -3.27 19.06
N THR A 82 1.64 -2.81 19.15
CA THR A 82 2.00 -1.40 19.40
C THR A 82 1.67 -0.49 18.20
N ALA A 83 1.73 0.83 18.41
CA ALA A 83 1.54 1.80 17.33
C ALA A 83 2.68 1.68 16.29
N GLU A 84 3.90 1.50 16.77
CA GLU A 84 5.13 1.31 16.01
C GLU A 84 5.05 0.03 15.18
N TRP A 85 4.52 -1.07 15.74
CA TRP A 85 4.27 -2.29 14.97
C TRP A 85 3.25 -2.08 13.86
N ARG A 86 2.16 -1.34 14.13
CA ARG A 86 1.17 -1.01 13.09
C ARG A 86 1.76 -0.12 12.00
N GLU A 87 2.58 0.86 12.38
CA GLU A 87 3.28 1.72 11.44
C GLU A 87 4.28 0.94 10.58
N PHE A 88 5.10 0.09 11.19
CA PHE A 88 5.99 -0.82 10.48
C PHE A 88 5.21 -1.68 9.47
N MET A 89 4.09 -2.29 9.89
CA MET A 89 3.30 -3.12 8.99
C MET A 89 2.70 -2.33 7.84
N LEU A 90 2.27 -1.07 8.06
CA LEU A 90 1.81 -0.18 7.00
C LEU A 90 2.93 0.06 5.96
N LEU A 91 4.11 0.44 6.43
CA LEU A 91 5.25 0.79 5.58
C LEU A 91 5.78 -0.41 4.81
N ASP A 92 5.90 -1.58 5.46
CA ASP A 92 6.23 -2.86 4.83
C ASP A 92 5.22 -3.19 3.71
N GLY A 93 3.93 -3.01 3.97
CA GLY A 93 2.88 -3.19 2.97
C GLY A 93 3.03 -2.29 1.74
N ILE A 94 3.37 -1.02 1.94
CA ILE A 94 3.58 -0.04 0.85
C ILE A 94 4.85 -0.38 0.06
N LEU A 95 5.94 -0.73 0.75
CA LEU A 95 7.22 -1.11 0.15
C LEU A 95 7.01 -2.28 -0.81
N TRP A 96 6.27 -3.31 -0.41
CA TRP A 96 5.94 -4.45 -1.27
C TRP A 96 5.05 -4.09 -2.46
N GLN A 97 4.08 -3.18 -2.29
CA GLN A 97 3.24 -2.71 -3.39
C GLN A 97 4.08 -1.99 -4.46
N HIS A 98 5.02 -1.14 -4.05
CA HIS A 98 5.95 -0.49 -4.97
C HIS A 98 6.86 -1.49 -5.66
N THR A 99 7.46 -2.43 -4.91
CA THR A 99 8.32 -3.49 -5.46
C THR A 99 7.60 -4.28 -6.55
N ARG A 100 6.34 -4.68 -6.31
CA ARG A 100 5.54 -5.38 -7.31
C ARG A 100 5.28 -4.54 -8.57
N LYS A 101 4.99 -3.24 -8.42
CA LYS A 101 4.82 -2.33 -9.54
C LYS A 101 6.13 -2.14 -10.33
N MET A 102 7.27 -2.04 -9.65
CA MET A 102 8.58 -1.96 -10.29
C MET A 102 8.83 -3.20 -11.15
N MET A 103 8.64 -4.41 -10.61
CA MET A 103 8.81 -5.66 -11.37
C MET A 103 7.95 -5.69 -12.66
N ILE A 104 6.72 -5.20 -12.60
CA ILE A 104 5.83 -5.13 -13.79
C ILE A 104 6.37 -4.14 -14.83
N LEU A 105 6.86 -2.98 -14.39
CA LEU A 105 7.41 -1.95 -15.29
C LEU A 105 8.70 -2.43 -15.95
N GLU A 106 9.60 -3.03 -15.18
CA GLU A 106 10.85 -3.64 -15.68
C GLU A 106 10.57 -4.72 -16.72
N LEU A 107 9.63 -5.62 -16.43
CA LEU A 107 9.23 -6.66 -17.38
C LEU A 107 8.70 -6.07 -18.69
N ARG A 108 7.89 -5.02 -18.61
CA ARG A 108 7.37 -4.32 -19.81
C ARG A 108 8.49 -3.69 -20.60
N GLN A 109 9.45 -3.06 -19.93
CA GLN A 109 10.61 -2.44 -20.58
C GLN A 109 11.49 -3.48 -21.26
N ALA A 110 11.80 -4.59 -20.58
CA ALA A 110 12.55 -5.70 -21.16
C ALA A 110 11.85 -6.26 -22.42
N LYS A 111 10.53 -6.49 -22.35
CA LYS A 111 9.75 -6.96 -23.51
C LYS A 111 9.78 -5.99 -24.68
N ALA A 112 9.71 -4.68 -24.42
CA ALA A 112 9.81 -3.67 -25.47
C ALA A 112 11.18 -3.69 -26.15
N ASN A 113 12.27 -3.81 -25.36
CA ASN A 113 13.63 -3.87 -25.88
C ASN A 113 13.93 -5.14 -26.68
N HIS A 114 13.23 -6.25 -26.41
CA HIS A 114 13.36 -7.49 -27.19
C HIS A 114 12.51 -7.51 -28.46
N ALA A 115 11.57 -6.58 -28.61
CA ALA A 115 10.72 -6.46 -29.80
C ALA A 115 11.25 -5.44 -30.83
N SER A 116 12.28 -4.68 -30.47
CA SER A 116 13.04 -3.76 -31.33
C SER A 116 14.30 -4.41 -31.88
#